data_AF-A0AAD8AZS4-F1
#
_entry.id   AF-A0AAD8AZS4-F1
#
_cell.length_a   1.000
_cell.length_b   1.000
_cell.length_c   1.000
_cell.angle_alpha   90.00
_cell.angle_beta   90.00
_cell.angle_gamma   90.00
#
_symmetry.space_group_name_H-M   'P 1'
#
loop_
_entity.id
_entity.type
_entity.pdbx_description
1 polymer ?
#
loop_
_entity_poly.entity_id
_entity_poly.type
_entity_poly.pdbx_seq_one_letter_code
_entity_poly.pdbx_strand_id
1 'polypeptide(L)' 'ICVERCLSRGLTSGRTDDNAESLKKRIQTYRDSTMPIVDHFRKLNLVSEIQGDRSPNEVFEDVKKVFASLK' A
#
# COMPACT_ATOMS: atom_id res chain seq x y z
N ILE A 1 -10.47 -3.70 0.94
CA ILE A 1 -9.51 -4.13 -0.10
C ILE A 1 -8.18 -4.69 0.43
N CYS A 2 -7.36 -3.97 1.23
CA CYS A 2 -6.03 -4.48 1.63
C CYS A 2 -6.08 -5.77 2.49
N VAL A 3 -6.98 -5.82 3.49
CA VAL A 3 -7.18 -7.01 4.33
C VAL A 3 -7.63 -8.20 3.48
N GLU A 4 -8.65 -8.00 2.65
CA GLU A 4 -9.18 -9.01 1.72
C GLU A 4 -8.10 -9.56 0.79
N ARG A 5 -7.31 -8.69 0.15
CA ARG A 5 -6.18 -9.12 -0.71
C ARG A 5 -5.16 -9.97 0.05
N CYS A 6 -4.83 -9.61 1.28
CA CYS A 6 -3.89 -10.40 2.09
C CYS A 6 -4.50 -11.74 2.50
N LEU A 7 -5.76 -11.80 2.92
CA LEU A 7 -6.43 -13.05 3.28
C LEU A 7 -6.49 -14.01 2.08
N SER A 8 -6.88 -13.52 0.89
CA SER A 8 -6.87 -14.32 -0.34
C SER A 8 -5.47 -14.85 -0.70
N ARG A 9 -4.43 -14.07 -0.41
CA ARG A 9 -3.04 -14.52 -0.57
C ARG A 9 -2.65 -15.59 0.45
N GLY A 10 -3.07 -15.46 1.71
CA GLY A 10 -2.84 -16.48 2.74
C GLY A 10 -3.39 -17.85 2.33
N LEU A 11 -4.59 -17.87 1.73
CA LEU A 11 -5.24 -19.09 1.24
C LEU A 11 -4.50 -19.77 0.08
N THR A 12 -3.86 -18.99 -0.80
CA THR A 12 -3.26 -19.51 -2.05
C THR A 12 -1.75 -19.73 -1.97
N SER A 13 -1.05 -19.05 -1.05
CA SER A 13 0.43 -19.05 -1.00
C SER A 13 1.03 -19.79 0.19
N GLY A 14 0.23 -20.21 1.17
CA GLY A 14 0.73 -20.80 2.41
C GLY A 14 1.34 -19.80 3.39
N ARG A 15 1.18 -18.49 3.16
CA ARG A 15 1.61 -17.44 4.09
C ARG A 15 0.78 -17.42 5.36
N THR A 16 1.34 -17.98 6.43
CA THR A 16 0.67 -18.15 7.74
C THR A 16 0.36 -16.83 8.45
N ASP A 17 1.12 -15.77 8.16
CA ASP A 17 0.94 -14.45 8.79
C ASP A 17 -0.11 -13.56 8.09
N ASP A 18 -0.66 -14.00 6.95
CA ASP A 18 -1.79 -13.35 6.29
C ASP A 18 -3.13 -13.84 6.90
N ASN A 19 -3.30 -13.60 8.20
CA ASN A 19 -4.49 -13.91 8.99
C ASN A 19 -5.06 -12.65 9.69
N ALA A 20 -6.30 -12.71 10.16
CA ALA A 20 -7.00 -11.53 10.69
C ALA A 20 -6.26 -10.84 11.87
N GLU A 21 -5.71 -11.63 12.80
CA GLU A 21 -5.01 -11.11 13.97
C GLU A 21 -3.71 -10.39 13.57
N SER A 22 -2.89 -11.05 12.75
CA SER A 22 -1.64 -10.49 12.24
C SER A 22 -1.88 -9.25 11.37
N LEU A 23 -2.90 -9.26 10.50
CA LEU A 23 -3.22 -8.13 9.65
C LEU A 23 -3.70 -6.92 10.44
N LYS A 24 -4.47 -7.11 11.51
CA LYS A 24 -4.87 -6.02 12.41
C LYS A 24 -3.63 -5.34 13.03
N LYS A 25 -2.70 -6.14 13.55
CA LYS A 25 -1.44 -5.62 14.12
C LYS A 25 -0.60 -4.91 13.06
N ARG A 26 -0.42 -5.51 11.88
CA ARG A 26 0.36 -4.92 10.77
C ARG A 26 -0.20 -3.57 10.29
N ILE A 27 -1.52 -3.44 10.17
CA ILE A 27 -2.15 -2.18 9.76
C ILE A 27 -1.95 -1.10 10.84
N GLN A 28 -2.10 -1.47 12.12
CA GLN A 28 -1.85 -0.55 13.22
C GLN A 28 -0.40 -0.08 13.23
N THR A 29 0.56 -1.00 13.16
CA THR A 29 1.99 -0.67 13.09
C THR A 29 2.34 0.20 11.89
N TYR A 30 1.75 -0.06 10.71
CA TYR A 30 1.96 0.78 9.54
C TYR A 30 1.49 2.23 9.80
N ARG A 31 0.32 2.41 10.41
CA ARG A 31 -0.21 3.73 10.76
C ARG A 31 0.67 4.44 11.78
N ASP A 32 1.08 3.74 12.82
CA ASP A 32 1.80 4.36 13.94
C ASP A 32 3.28 4.63 13.63
N SER A 33 3.91 3.77 12.84
CA SER A 33 5.37 3.80 12.63
C SER A 33 5.77 4.17 11.21
N THR A 34 4.99 3.82 10.20
CA THR A 34 5.34 4.07 8.78
C THR A 34 4.69 5.34 8.24
N MET A 35 3.43 5.64 8.60
CA MET A 35 2.75 6.84 8.13
C MET A 35 3.47 8.15 8.48
N PRO A 36 4.08 8.32 9.68
CA PRO A 36 4.86 9.53 9.97
C PRO A 36 6.04 9.77 9.01
N ILE A 37 6.61 8.70 8.45
CA ILE A 37 7.68 8.79 7.43
C ILE A 37 7.10 9.32 6.12
N VAL A 38 5.94 8.80 5.69
CA VAL A 38 5.23 9.30 4.51
C VAL A 38 4.86 10.78 4.70
N ASP A 39 4.35 11.14 5.89
CA ASP A 39 4.00 12.52 6.22
C ASP A 39 5.22 13.46 6.19
N HIS A 40 6.38 12.98 6.64
CA HIS A 40 7.63 13.71 6.54
C HIS A 40 8.01 14.00 5.08
N PHE A 41 8.05 12.99 4.21
CA PHE A 41 8.38 13.20 2.79
C PHE A 41 7.31 13.97 2.02
N ARG A 42 6.03 13.87 2.42
CA ARG A 42 4.96 14.68 1.84
C ARG A 42 5.19 16.17 2.07
N LYS A 43 5.64 16.56 3.28
CA LYS A 43 6.00 17.96 3.59
C LYS A 43 7.18 18.47 2.76
N LEU A 44 8.04 17.57 2.27
CA LEU A 44 9.15 17.89 1.39
C LEU A 44 8.77 17.91 -0.10
N ASN A 45 7.48 17.71 -0.43
CA ASN A 45 6.99 17.51 -1.80
C ASN A 45 7.68 16.34 -2.53
N LEU A 46 8.07 15.29 -1.79
CA LEU A 46 8.74 14.10 -2.33
C LEU A 46 7.81 12.87 -2.41
N VAL A 47 6.51 13.04 -2.17
CA VAL A 47 5.52 11.95 -2.22
C VAL A 47 4.57 12.17 -3.39
N SER A 48 4.44 11.16 -4.23
CA SER A 48 3.36 11.06 -5.22
C SER A 48 2.35 10.01 -4.74
N GLU A 49 1.10 10.41 -4.51
CA GLU A 49 0.04 9.52 -4.04
C GLU A 49 -0.70 8.87 -5.21
N ILE A 50 -0.96 7.56 -5.10
CA ILE A 50 -1.65 6.78 -6.12
C ILE A 50 -2.73 5.93 -5.44
N GLN A 51 -3.95 6.03 -5.95
CA GLN A 51 -5.08 5.23 -5.48
C GLN A 51 -4.93 3.76 -5.91
N GLY A 52 -4.66 2.88 -4.93
CA GLY A 52 -4.33 1.46 -5.14
C GLY A 52 -5.49 0.47 -5.03
N ASP A 53 -6.74 0.93 -4.91
CA ASP A 53 -7.94 0.09 -4.77
C ASP A 53 -8.58 -0.32 -6.12
N ARG A 54 -8.04 0.16 -7.25
CA ARG A 54 -8.45 -0.20 -8.61
C ARG A 54 -7.71 -1.44 -9.15
N SER A 55 -7.97 -1.79 -10.42
CA SER A 55 -7.30 -2.90 -11.09
C SER A 55 -5.78 -2.64 -11.24
N PRO A 56 -4.95 -3.69 -11.34
CA PRO A 56 -3.50 -3.53 -11.52
C PRO A 56 -3.12 -2.66 -12.71
N ASN A 57 -3.85 -2.79 -13.83
CA ASN A 57 -3.59 -2.00 -15.03
C ASN A 57 -3.88 -0.52 -14.82
N GLU A 58 -5.02 -0.16 -14.21
CA GLU A 58 -5.35 1.23 -13.91
C GLU A 58 -4.36 1.86 -12.93
N VAL A 59 -3.96 1.13 -11.88
CA VAL A 59 -2.95 1.59 -10.94
C VAL A 59 -1.61 1.82 -11.65
N PHE A 60 -1.23 0.90 -12.55
CA PHE A 60 0.01 1.04 -13.33
C PHE A 60 -0.01 2.23 -14.29
N GLU A 61 -1.15 2.53 -14.93
CA GLU A 61 -1.29 3.74 -15.75
C GLU A 61 -1.05 5.01 -14.94
N ASP A 62 -1.55 5.07 -13.70
CA ASP A 62 -1.33 6.24 -12.85
C ASP A 62 0.11 6.34 -12.35
N VAL A 63 0.77 5.21 -12.08
CA VAL A 63 2.23 5.19 -11.85
C VAL A 63 2.97 5.79 -13.04
N LYS A 64 2.66 5.37 -14.26
CA LYS A 64 3.32 5.92 -15.47
C LYS A 64 3.12 7.43 -15.61
N LYS A 65 1.92 7.94 -15.34
CA LYS A 65 1.63 9.39 -15.38
C LYS A 65 2.51 10.16 -14.38
N VAL A 66 2.66 9.64 -13.16
CA VAL A 66 3.57 10.23 -12.16
C VAL A 66 4.99 10.29 -12.72
N PHE A 67 5.55 9.18 -13.19
CA PHE A 67 6.91 9.14 -13.72
C PHE A 67 7.12 10.01 -14.96
N ALA A 68 6.13 10.13 -15.85
CA ALA A 68 6.20 11.00 -17.01
C ALA A 68 6.15 12.49 -16.65
N SER A 69 5.60 12.84 -15.48
CA SER A 69 5.53 14.23 -14.98
C SER A 69 6.75 14.65 -14.16
N LEU A 70 7.58 13.69 -13.73
CA LEU A 70 8.85 13.96 -13.06
C LEU A 70 9.84 14.47 -14.12
N LYS A 71 10.28 15.73 -13.97
CA LYS A 71 11.33 16.34 -14.80
C LYS A 71 12.71 16.04 -14.25
#